data_AF-A0A523QZB6-F1
#
_entry.id   AF-A0A523QZB6-F1
#
_cell.length_a   1.000
_cell.length_b   1.000
_cell.length_c   1.000
_cell.angle_alpha   90.00
_cell.angle_beta   90.00
_cell.angle_gamma   90.00
#
_symmetry.space_group_name_H-M   'P 1'
#
loop_
_entity.id
_entity.type
_entity.pdbx_description
1 polymer ?
#
loop_
_entity_poly.entity_id
_entity_poly.type
_entity_poly.pdbx_seq_one_letter_code
_entity_poly.pdbx_strand_id
1 'polypeptide(L)' 'MKVALTIAGSDSSGGAGIQADLKTFQALGVFGMSAVTAVTVQNTQK' A
#
# COMPACT_ATOMS: atom_id res chain seq x y z
N MET A 1 12.42 -9.73 -13.19
CA MET A 1 11.29 -9.04 -12.56
C MET A 1 11.81 -8.33 -11.32
N LYS A 2 11.61 -7.01 -11.16
CA LYS A 2 12.05 -6.29 -9.96
C LYS A 2 11.05 -6.52 -8.82
N VAL A 3 11.55 -6.54 -7.59
CA VAL A 3 10.75 -6.75 -6.38
C VAL A 3 10.93 -5.56 -5.45
N ALA A 4 9.85 -5.04 -4.87
CA ALA A 4 9.87 -3.95 -3.90
C ALA A 4 9.04 -4.30 -2.66
N LEU A 5 9.50 -3.87 -1.49
CA LEU A 5 8.83 -4.04 -0.20
C LEU A 5 8.33 -2.67 0.28
N THR A 6 7.03 -2.54 0.56
CA THR A 6 6.50 -1.44 1.38
C THR A 6 6.42 -1.86 2.84
N ILE A 7 6.79 -0.94 3.74
CA ILE A 7 6.65 -1.09 5.20
C ILE A 7 5.82 0.10 5.68
N ALA A 8 4.52 -0.09 5.79
CA ALA A 8 3.57 0.99 6.04
C ALA A 8 2.28 0.47 6.70
N GLY A 9 1.41 1.42 7.08
CA GLY A 9 0.06 1.11 7.55
C GLY A 9 -0.87 0.67 6.42
N SER A 10 -1.92 -0.06 6.78
CA SER A 10 -3.03 -0.41 5.90
C SER A 10 -4.13 0.65 6.01
N ASP A 11 -4.42 1.30 4.88
CA ASP A 11 -5.51 2.25 4.71
C ASP A 11 -6.67 1.57 3.97
N SER A 12 -7.78 1.34 4.68
CA SER A 12 -8.98 0.70 4.12
C SER A 12 -9.63 1.48 2.97
N SER A 13 -9.41 2.79 2.87
CA SER A 13 -9.90 3.60 1.75
C SER A 13 -9.14 3.36 0.44
N GLY A 14 -7.91 2.82 0.55
CA GLY A 14 -7.03 2.56 -0.58
C GLY A 14 -6.43 3.80 -1.24
N GLY A 15 -6.52 4.97 -0.58
CA GLY A 15 -5.93 6.24 -1.02
C GLY A 15 -4.49 6.46 -0.58
N ALA A 16 -4.06 5.81 0.51
CA ALA A 16 -2.69 5.81 1.02
C ALA A 16 -2.26 4.39 1.46
N GLY A 17 -1.19 4.32 2.25
CA GLY A 17 -0.70 3.08 2.87
C GLY A 17 -0.25 2.02 1.86
N ILE A 18 -0.16 0.78 2.34
CA ILE A 18 0.28 -0.35 1.51
C ILE A 18 -0.59 -0.55 0.26
N GLN A 19 -1.87 -0.15 0.30
CA GLN A 19 -2.78 -0.23 -0.83
C GLN A 19 -2.34 0.70 -1.98
N ALA A 20 -1.99 1.95 -1.67
CA ALA A 20 -1.50 2.90 -2.66
C ALA A 20 -0.11 2.53 -3.18
N ASP A 21 0.76 2.04 -2.29
CA ASP A 21 2.10 1.58 -2.67
C ASP A 21 2.05 0.39 -3.63
N LEU A 22 1.25 -0.63 -3.33
CA LEU A 22 1.12 -1.82 -4.18
C LEU A 22 0.48 -1.50 -5.54
N LYS A 23 -0.49 -0.57 -5.60
CA LYS A 23 -1.02 -0.05 -6.88
C LYS A 23 0.08 0.64 -7.69
N THR A 24 0.94 1.42 -7.03
CA THR A 24 2.09 2.09 -7.67
C THR A 24 3.09 1.07 -8.20
N PHE A 25 3.44 0.05 -7.41
CA PHE A 25 4.34 -1.02 -7.85
C PHE A 25 3.79 -1.77 -9.06
N GLN A 26 2.49 -2.10 -9.05
CA GLN A 26 1.82 -2.74 -10.19
C GLN A 26 1.87 -1.86 -11.44
N ALA A 27 1.57 -0.55 -11.31
CA ALA A 27 1.62 0.40 -12.43
C ALA A 27 3.03 0.53 -13.03
N LEU A 28 4.07 0.29 -12.24
CA LEU A 28 5.48 0.33 -12.66
C LEU A 28 6.04 -1.05 -13.05
N GLY A 29 5.21 -2.10 -13.10
CA GLY A 29 5.66 -3.46 -13.47
C GLY A 29 6.58 -4.12 -12.43
N VAL A 30 6.45 -3.75 -11.17
CA VAL A 30 7.22 -4.29 -10.03
C VAL A 30 6.36 -5.25 -9.23
N PHE A 31 6.93 -6.39 -8.84
CA PHE A 31 6.25 -7.30 -7.90
C PHE A 31 6.29 -6.69 -6.50
N GLY A 32 5.12 -6.34 -5.97
CA GLY A 32 4.98 -5.70 -4.66
C GLY A 32 4.87 -6.70 -3.51
N MET A 33 5.63 -6.46 -2.44
CA MET A 33 5.52 -7.13 -1.14
C MET A 33 5.15 -6.09 -0.07
N SER A 34 4.56 -6.53 1.04
CA SER A 34 4.21 -5.63 2.14
C SER A 34 4.54 -6.23 3.51
N ALA A 35 4.98 -5.36 4.43
CA ALA A 35 5.04 -5.61 5.87
C ALA A 35 4.14 -4.58 6.57
N VAL A 36 3.02 -5.05 7.10
CA VAL A 36 1.98 -4.19 7.68
C VAL A 36 2.38 -3.76 9.10
N THR A 37 2.42 -2.45 9.35
CA THR A 37 2.74 -1.90 10.69
C THR A 37 1.51 -1.56 11.53
N ALA A 38 0.39 -1.25 10.88
CA ALA A 38 -0.88 -0.93 11.53
C ALA A 38 -2.05 -1.21 10.57
N VAL A 39 -3.25 -1.41 11.10
CA VAL A 39 -4.50 -1.45 10.34
C VAL A 39 -5.38 -0.31 10.80
N THR A 40 -5.85 0.50 9.86
CA THR A 40 -6.72 1.65 10.14
C THR A 40 -8.10 1.44 9.52
N VAL A 41 -9.12 2.02 10.15
CA VAL A 41 -10.40 2.30 9.52
C VAL A 41 -10.33 3.75 9.07
N GLN A 42 -10.06 3.96 7.79
CA GLN A 42 -9.78 5.27 7.23
C GLN A 42 -10.67 5.51 6.00
N ASN A 43 -11.05 6.77 5.81
CA ASN A 43 -11.77 7.28 4.66
C ASN A 43 -11.39 8.76 4.43
N THR A 44 -11.98 9.40 3.42
CA THR A 44 -11.66 10.78 3.04
C THR A 44 -12.37 11.85 3.88
N GLN A 45 -13.24 11.44 4.81
CA GLN A 45 -14.02 12.31 5.70
C GLN A 45 -13.35 12.36 7.09
N LYS A 46 -13.71 13.39 7.87
CA LYS A 46 -13.20 13.59 9.23
C LYS A 46 -14.03 12.85 10.27
#